data_AF-A0A2V1CYT8-F1
#
_entry.id   AF-A0A2V1CYT8-F1
#
_cell.length_a   1.000
_cell.length_b   1.000
_cell.length_c   1.000
_cell.angle_alpha   90.00
_cell.angle_beta   90.00
_cell.angle_gamma   90.00
#
_symmetry.space_group_name_H-M   'P 1'
#
loop_
_entity.id
_entity.type
_entity.pdbx_description
1 polymer ?
#
loop_
_entity_poly.entity_id
_entity_poly.type
_entity_poly.pdbx_seq_one_letter_code
_entity_poly.pdbx_strand_id
1 'polypeptide(L)'
;MSRTLLFCTAEEAKPCIPGILKAAESHFWLLESQECPSDDSGLKHSLAPGEPFDASAFIGASVEDCQKWFHAHHGAVNFILGDGIAIADARTAQDGTISMQYYYWGEPWDCHGYGLLPPNGEAWYDFRIRPEDTGSVIADLAYTPGNVNFPFYFGRREEFTDENGVFDVAKVDREFKGVP
;
A
#
# COMPACT_ATOMS: atom_id res chain seq x y z
N MET A 1 -5.68 -10.94 12.52
CA MET A 1 -5.73 -9.45 12.47
C MET A 1 -5.61 -9.08 11.01
N SER A 2 -6.42 -8.16 10.47
CA SER A 2 -6.37 -7.83 9.04
C SER A 2 -5.13 -7.01 8.68
N ARG A 3 -4.56 -7.23 7.48
CA ARG A 3 -3.37 -6.54 6.97
C ARG A 3 -3.44 -6.32 5.47
N THR A 4 -2.68 -5.36 4.98
CA THR A 4 -2.54 -5.10 3.54
C THR A 4 -1.73 -6.21 2.89
N LEU A 5 -2.07 -6.61 1.67
CA LEU A 5 -1.32 -7.62 0.94
C LEU A 5 -0.07 -7.00 0.31
N LEU A 6 1.08 -7.67 0.41
CA LEU A 6 2.31 -7.33 -0.29
C LEU A 6 2.55 -8.33 -1.42
N PHE A 7 2.54 -7.81 -2.65
CA PHE A 7 2.87 -8.54 -3.87
C PHE A 7 4.32 -8.26 -4.26
N CYS A 8 5.06 -9.26 -4.69
CA CYS A 8 6.35 -9.09 -5.35
C CYS A 8 6.18 -9.38 -6.84
N THR A 9 6.36 -8.36 -7.69
CA THR A 9 6.12 -8.47 -9.13
C THR A 9 7.41 -8.50 -9.95
N ALA A 10 8.56 -8.23 -9.34
CA ALA A 10 9.85 -8.25 -10.01
C ALA A 10 10.87 -9.15 -9.29
N GLU A 11 11.69 -9.88 -10.04
CA GLU A 11 12.70 -10.81 -9.47
C GLU A 11 13.74 -10.04 -8.66
N GLU A 12 14.18 -8.90 -9.18
CA GLU A 12 15.14 -8.00 -8.55
C GLU A 12 14.66 -7.41 -7.23
N ALA A 13 13.34 -7.39 -6.98
CA ALA A 13 12.77 -6.87 -5.74
C ALA A 13 12.73 -7.90 -4.61
N LYS A 14 12.83 -9.21 -4.92
CA LYS A 14 12.79 -10.28 -3.91
C LYS A 14 13.77 -10.06 -2.74
N PRO A 15 15.04 -9.69 -2.96
CA PRO A 15 15.98 -9.43 -1.87
C PRO A 15 15.54 -8.32 -0.90
N CYS A 16 14.67 -7.41 -1.33
CA CYS A 16 14.16 -6.30 -0.51
C CYS A 16 12.99 -6.71 0.41
N ILE A 17 12.30 -7.81 0.11
CA ILE A 17 11.08 -8.23 0.82
C ILE A 17 11.26 -8.35 2.35
N PRO A 18 12.31 -9.01 2.88
CA PRO A 18 12.51 -9.06 4.33
C PRO A 18 12.68 -7.67 4.96
N GLY A 19 13.35 -6.75 4.25
CA GLY A 19 13.54 -5.37 4.68
C GLY A 19 12.22 -4.60 4.72
N ILE A 20 11.39 -4.76 3.69
CA ILE A 20 10.05 -4.14 3.59
C ILE A 20 9.15 -4.63 4.71
N LEU A 21 9.04 -5.95 4.93
CA LEU A 21 8.20 -6.52 5.98
C LEU A 21 8.62 -6.04 7.38
N LYS A 22 9.94 -5.92 7.61
CA LYS A 22 10.48 -5.38 8.86
C LYS A 22 10.18 -3.90 9.03
N ALA A 23 10.45 -3.09 8.01
CA ALA A 23 10.26 -1.64 8.05
C ALA A 23 8.80 -1.24 8.19
N ALA A 24 7.89 -1.98 7.53
CA ALA A 24 6.45 -1.78 7.63
C ALA A 24 5.85 -2.33 8.95
N GLU A 25 6.67 -2.70 9.95
CA GLU A 25 6.22 -3.14 11.28
C GLU A 25 5.09 -4.18 11.27
N SER A 26 5.15 -5.14 10.35
CA SER A 26 4.12 -6.16 10.17
C SER A 26 2.76 -5.66 9.65
N HIS A 27 2.67 -4.53 8.95
CA HIS A 27 1.42 -4.09 8.31
C HIS A 27 1.04 -4.91 7.06
N PHE A 28 1.90 -5.86 6.66
CA PHE A 28 1.71 -6.66 5.46
C PHE A 28 1.51 -8.15 5.69
N TRP A 29 0.76 -8.77 4.79
CA TRP A 29 0.83 -10.19 4.46
C TRP A 29 1.57 -10.36 3.14
N LEU A 30 2.70 -11.06 3.13
CA LEU A 30 3.40 -11.46 1.91
C LEU A 30 2.56 -12.52 1.18
N LEU A 31 2.23 -12.26 -0.08
CA LEU A 31 1.63 -13.28 -0.94
C LEU A 31 2.67 -14.11 -1.67
N GLU A 32 2.62 -15.41 -1.42
CA GLU A 32 3.51 -16.43 -1.98
C GLU A 32 2.77 -17.37 -2.96
N SER A 33 1.45 -17.21 -3.13
CA SER A 33 0.62 -18.06 -4.00
C SER A 33 -0.49 -17.27 -4.69
N GLN A 34 -0.89 -17.69 -5.90
CA GLN A 34 -2.08 -17.18 -6.58
C GLN A 34 -3.38 -17.76 -6.02
N GLU A 35 -3.32 -18.87 -5.28
CA GLU A 35 -4.48 -19.41 -4.57
C GLU A 35 -4.69 -18.63 -3.28
N CYS A 36 -5.89 -18.05 -3.10
CA CYS A 36 -6.22 -17.37 -1.85
C CYS A 36 -6.33 -18.39 -0.71
N PRO A 37 -5.56 -18.21 0.38
CA PRO A 37 -5.68 -19.10 1.53
C PRO A 37 -7.02 -18.89 2.24
N SER A 38 -7.49 -19.94 2.91
CA SER A 38 -8.74 -19.89 3.70
C SER A 38 -8.60 -19.09 4.99
N ASP A 39 -7.38 -18.93 5.50
CA ASP A 39 -7.04 -18.19 6.72
C ASP A 39 -5.61 -17.60 6.64
N ASP A 40 -5.18 -16.87 7.67
CA ASP A 40 -3.88 -16.19 7.72
C ASP A 40 -2.72 -17.04 8.26
N SER A 41 -2.96 -18.31 8.62
CA SER A 41 -1.96 -19.13 9.34
C SER A 41 -0.69 -19.42 8.52
N GLY A 42 -0.81 -19.46 7.20
CA GLY A 42 0.30 -19.68 6.28
C GLY A 42 0.93 -18.39 5.74
N LEU A 43 0.38 -17.22 6.07
CA LEU A 43 0.87 -15.95 5.53
C LEU A 43 1.98 -15.37 6.41
N LYS A 44 3.04 -14.92 5.75
CA LYS A 44 4.19 -14.31 6.41
C LYS A 44 4.01 -12.80 6.52
N HIS A 45 4.26 -12.27 7.70
CA HIS A 45 4.27 -10.82 7.96
C HIS A 45 5.61 -10.33 8.50
N SER A 46 6.52 -11.26 8.77
CA SER A 46 7.92 -11.02 9.13
C SER A 46 8.72 -12.22 8.64
N LEU A 47 10.02 -12.03 8.41
CA LEU A 47 10.95 -13.07 7.97
C LEU A 47 12.18 -13.02 8.87
N ALA A 48 12.56 -14.15 9.45
CA ALA A 48 13.83 -14.28 10.15
C ALA A 48 15.01 -14.23 9.15
N PRO A 49 16.23 -13.87 9.59
CA PRO A 49 17.40 -13.91 8.73
C PRO A 49 17.60 -15.30 8.11
N GLY A 50 17.57 -15.38 6.78
CA GLY A 50 17.74 -16.63 6.03
C GLY A 50 16.49 -17.53 5.98
N GLU A 51 15.34 -17.07 6.51
CA GLU A 51 14.08 -17.78 6.36
C GLU A 51 13.68 -17.87 4.88
N PRO A 52 13.36 -19.07 4.36
CA PRO A 52 12.93 -19.21 2.99
C PRO A 52 11.53 -18.61 2.79
N PHE A 53 11.37 -17.93 1.66
CA PHE A 53 10.07 -17.48 1.16
C PHE A 53 10.04 -17.62 -0.36
N ASP A 54 8.84 -17.79 -0.90
CA ASP A 54 8.58 -17.95 -2.32
C ASP A 54 7.64 -16.84 -2.81
N ALA A 55 8.22 -15.69 -3.11
CA ALA A 55 7.47 -14.59 -3.72
C ALA A 55 7.45 -14.70 -5.27
N SER A 56 7.51 -15.92 -5.84
CA SER A 56 7.53 -16.11 -7.30
C SER A 56 6.15 -16.03 -7.96
N ALA A 57 5.07 -16.28 -7.21
CA ALA A 57 3.72 -16.44 -7.74
C ALA A 57 3.19 -15.24 -8.55
N PHE A 58 3.69 -14.04 -8.28
CA PHE A 58 3.27 -12.79 -8.93
C PHE A 58 4.39 -12.13 -9.74
N ILE A 59 5.52 -12.79 -9.94
CA ILE A 59 6.60 -12.25 -10.76
C ILE A 59 6.13 -12.08 -12.20
N GLY A 60 6.34 -10.89 -12.76
CA GLY A 60 5.85 -10.50 -14.08
C GLY A 60 4.37 -10.09 -14.11
N ALA A 61 3.66 -10.15 -12.99
CA ALA A 61 2.29 -9.66 -12.91
C ALA A 61 2.25 -8.13 -13.03
N SER A 62 1.22 -7.62 -13.72
CA SER A 62 0.96 -6.18 -13.78
C SER A 62 0.31 -5.69 -12.47
N VAL A 63 0.30 -4.37 -12.28
CA VAL A 63 -0.44 -3.74 -11.17
C VAL A 63 -1.92 -4.13 -11.25
N GLU A 64 -2.49 -4.13 -12.45
CA GLU A 64 -3.88 -4.50 -12.71
C GLU A 64 -4.17 -5.97 -12.37
N ASP A 65 -3.21 -6.88 -12.55
CA ASP A 65 -3.37 -8.28 -12.16
C ASP A 65 -3.42 -8.44 -10.65
N CYS A 66 -2.56 -7.70 -9.91
CA CYS A 66 -2.61 -7.67 -8.45
C CYS A 66 -3.94 -7.07 -7.94
N GLN A 67 -4.40 -5.98 -8.56
CA GLN A 67 -5.69 -5.36 -8.24
C GLN A 67 -6.88 -6.30 -8.50
N LYS A 68 -6.88 -7.02 -9.63
CA LYS A 68 -7.90 -8.04 -9.93
C LYS A 68 -7.88 -9.18 -8.92
N TRP A 69 -6.70 -9.65 -8.55
CA TRP A 69 -6.55 -10.68 -7.53
C TRP A 69 -7.16 -10.20 -6.20
N PHE A 70 -6.84 -8.98 -5.77
CA PHE A 70 -7.41 -8.41 -4.56
C PHE A 70 -8.94 -8.34 -4.61
N HIS A 71 -9.50 -7.77 -5.67
CA HIS A 71 -10.95 -7.65 -5.83
C HIS A 71 -11.67 -9.00 -5.80
N ALA A 72 -11.08 -10.04 -6.40
CA ALA A 72 -11.65 -11.37 -6.40
C ALA A 72 -11.69 -12.04 -5.02
N HIS A 73 -10.84 -11.65 -4.07
CA HIS A 73 -10.62 -12.41 -2.84
C HIS A 73 -10.83 -11.65 -1.53
N HIS A 74 -10.62 -10.32 -1.49
CA HIS A 74 -10.65 -9.55 -0.24
C HIS A 74 -12.00 -9.65 0.51
N GLY A 75 -13.12 -9.80 -0.20
CA GLY A 75 -14.44 -9.98 0.41
C GLY A 75 -14.75 -11.41 0.87
N ALA A 76 -13.92 -12.39 0.51
CA ALA A 76 -14.12 -13.80 0.85
C ALA A 76 -13.47 -14.20 2.18
N VAL A 77 -12.53 -13.39 2.69
CA VAL A 77 -11.74 -13.67 3.91
C VAL A 77 -11.60 -12.42 4.76
N ASN A 78 -11.39 -12.57 6.07
CA ASN A 78 -11.39 -11.46 7.03
C ASN A 78 -10.00 -10.96 7.44
N PHE A 79 -8.93 -11.60 6.97
CA PHE A 79 -7.54 -11.23 7.30
C PHE A 79 -6.92 -10.25 6.30
N ILE A 80 -7.60 -9.94 5.20
CA ILE A 80 -7.18 -8.93 4.22
C ILE A 80 -7.79 -7.58 4.62
N LEU A 81 -6.97 -6.54 4.69
CA LEU A 81 -7.47 -5.17 4.84
C LEU A 81 -8.09 -4.70 3.53
N GLY A 82 -9.32 -4.19 3.59
CA GLY A 82 -10.19 -3.96 2.42
C GLY A 82 -9.85 -2.74 1.56
N ASP A 83 -8.86 -1.95 1.93
CA ASP A 83 -8.67 -0.61 1.37
C ASP A 83 -7.50 -0.52 0.37
N GLY A 84 -6.75 -1.61 0.15
CA GLY A 84 -5.66 -1.58 -0.81
C GLY A 84 -4.66 -2.74 -0.78
N ILE A 85 -3.63 -2.59 -1.61
CA ILE A 85 -2.50 -3.52 -1.75
C ILE A 85 -1.17 -2.77 -1.78
N ALA A 86 -0.07 -3.46 -1.52
CA ALA A 86 1.29 -2.99 -1.69
C ALA A 86 2.01 -3.83 -2.74
N ILE A 87 2.86 -3.19 -3.55
CA ILE A 87 3.60 -3.85 -4.62
C ILE A 87 5.08 -3.51 -4.49
N ALA A 88 5.90 -4.55 -4.40
CA ALA A 88 7.34 -4.51 -4.60
C ALA A 88 7.63 -4.85 -6.08
N ASP A 89 8.01 -3.85 -6.86
CA ASP A 89 8.26 -3.95 -8.30
C ASP A 89 9.73 -3.69 -8.64
N ALA A 90 10.08 -3.60 -9.93
CA ALA A 90 11.46 -3.40 -10.38
C ALA A 90 12.12 -2.15 -9.77
N ARG A 91 11.34 -1.11 -9.49
CA ARG A 91 11.83 0.13 -8.89
C ARG A 91 12.20 -0.07 -7.41
N THR A 92 11.50 -0.94 -6.71
CA THR A 92 11.82 -1.30 -5.32
C THR A 92 13.27 -1.77 -5.16
N ALA A 93 13.82 -2.49 -6.14
CA ALA A 93 15.22 -2.92 -6.11
C ALA A 93 16.22 -1.76 -6.26
N GLN A 94 15.78 -0.64 -6.85
CA GLN A 94 16.62 0.51 -7.17
C GLN A 94 16.70 1.50 -6.02
N ASP A 95 15.56 1.81 -5.40
CA ASP A 95 15.45 2.86 -4.39
C ASP A 95 14.81 2.42 -3.06
N GLY A 96 14.45 1.13 -2.92
CA GLY A 96 13.88 0.57 -1.70
C GLY A 96 12.42 0.96 -1.43
N THR A 97 11.78 1.70 -2.33
CA THR A 97 10.39 2.15 -2.16
C THR A 97 9.38 1.11 -2.63
N ILE A 98 8.14 1.20 -2.14
CA ILE A 98 7.02 0.33 -2.54
C ILE A 98 5.89 1.14 -3.13
N SER A 99 5.12 0.55 -4.04
CA SER A 99 3.90 1.14 -4.57
C SER A 99 2.72 0.72 -3.71
N MET A 100 2.18 1.63 -2.91
CA MET A 100 0.88 1.46 -2.26
C MET A 100 -0.22 1.77 -3.27
N GLN A 101 -1.19 0.88 -3.36
CA GLN A 101 -2.38 1.02 -4.19
C GLN A 101 -3.58 1.07 -3.26
N TYR A 102 -4.23 2.21 -3.20
CA TYR A 102 -5.44 2.44 -2.42
C TYR A 102 -6.66 2.35 -3.33
N TYR A 103 -7.65 1.54 -2.96
CA TYR A 103 -8.93 1.52 -3.65
C TYR A 103 -9.95 2.30 -2.84
N TYR A 104 -10.45 3.40 -3.41
CA TYR A 104 -11.57 4.10 -2.82
C TYR A 104 -12.88 3.52 -3.34
N TRP A 105 -13.77 3.16 -2.41
CA TRP A 105 -15.14 2.75 -2.71
C TRP A 105 -16.12 3.65 -1.94
N GLY A 106 -16.62 4.68 -2.61
CA GLY A 106 -17.60 5.58 -2.02
C GLY A 106 -17.84 6.84 -2.84
N GLU A 107 -18.72 7.71 -2.37
CA GLU A 107 -18.87 9.02 -2.99
C GLU A 107 -17.67 9.92 -2.63
N PRO A 108 -17.13 10.70 -3.58
CA PRO A 108 -16.14 11.73 -3.25
C PRO A 108 -16.63 12.69 -2.15
N TRP A 109 -15.72 13.09 -1.28
CA TRP A 109 -15.96 14.05 -0.21
C TRP A 109 -15.76 15.47 -0.71
N ASP A 110 -16.71 16.36 -0.38
CA ASP A 110 -16.49 17.79 -0.55
C ASP A 110 -15.44 18.29 0.45
N CYS A 111 -14.22 18.47 -0.06
CA CYS A 111 -13.08 18.97 0.68
C CYS A 111 -12.94 20.47 0.42
N HIS A 112 -13.23 21.28 1.44
CA HIS A 112 -13.23 22.73 1.33
C HIS A 112 -11.90 23.26 0.75
N GLY A 113 -11.98 23.99 -0.36
CA GLY A 113 -10.81 24.54 -1.07
C GLY A 113 -10.17 23.61 -2.12
N TYR A 114 -10.55 22.33 -2.16
CA TYR A 114 -10.01 21.33 -3.10
C TYR A 114 -11.09 20.65 -3.95
N GLY A 115 -12.37 20.82 -3.60
CA GLY A 115 -13.48 20.20 -4.31
C GLY A 115 -13.69 18.74 -3.90
N LEU A 116 -14.24 17.94 -4.81
CA LEU A 116 -14.57 16.54 -4.55
C LEU A 116 -13.32 15.65 -4.58
N LEU A 117 -13.01 14.99 -3.47
CA LEU A 117 -11.86 14.09 -3.33
C LEU A 117 -12.24 12.72 -2.72
N PRO A 118 -11.59 11.62 -3.14
CA PRO A 118 -10.74 11.57 -4.32
C PRO A 118 -11.57 11.83 -5.59
N PRO A 119 -10.95 12.19 -6.74
CA PRO A 119 -11.69 12.66 -7.92
C PRO A 119 -12.73 11.67 -8.49
N ASN A 120 -12.51 10.38 -8.27
CA ASN A 120 -13.41 9.30 -8.64
C ASN A 120 -13.72 8.40 -7.43
N GLY A 121 -15.01 8.09 -7.25
CA GLY A 121 -15.55 7.31 -6.15
C GLY A 121 -15.28 5.80 -6.18
N GLU A 122 -14.91 5.28 -7.35
CA GLU A 122 -14.61 3.85 -7.55
C GLU A 122 -13.35 3.72 -8.40
N ALA A 123 -12.19 3.93 -7.77
CA ALA A 123 -10.92 3.96 -8.47
C ALA A 123 -9.74 3.56 -7.57
N TRP A 124 -8.71 3.05 -8.24
CA TRP A 124 -7.39 2.84 -7.66
C TRP A 124 -6.55 4.11 -7.72
N TYR A 125 -5.84 4.38 -6.65
CA TYR A 125 -4.88 5.47 -6.51
C TYR A 125 -3.54 4.93 -6.03
N ASP A 126 -2.47 5.32 -6.69
CA ASP A 126 -1.12 4.85 -6.38
C ASP A 126 -0.35 5.88 -5.54
N PHE A 127 0.49 5.40 -4.63
CA PHE A 127 1.45 6.21 -3.90
C PHE A 127 2.75 5.43 -3.77
N ARG A 128 3.84 5.95 -4.34
CA ARG A 128 5.17 5.39 -4.10
C ARG A 128 5.67 5.92 -2.76
N ILE A 129 5.95 5.04 -1.80
CA ILE A 129 6.35 5.44 -0.44
C ILE A 129 7.56 4.65 0.04
N ARG A 130 8.19 5.12 1.11
CA ARG A 130 9.15 4.30 1.86
C ARG A 130 8.39 3.27 2.70
N PRO A 131 8.87 2.03 2.83
CA PRO A 131 8.18 0.99 3.59
C PRO A 131 7.88 1.35 5.05
N GLU A 132 8.74 2.13 5.70
CA GLU A 132 8.54 2.64 7.07
C GLU A 132 7.30 3.53 7.22
N ASP A 133 6.85 4.18 6.14
CA ASP A 133 5.69 5.08 6.15
C ASP A 133 4.35 4.33 5.97
N THR A 134 4.39 3.00 5.76
CA THR A 134 3.21 2.16 5.50
C THR A 134 2.11 2.36 6.54
N GLY A 135 2.49 2.35 7.83
CA GLY A 135 1.53 2.48 8.93
C GLY A 135 0.79 3.82 8.88
N SER A 136 1.49 4.92 8.62
CA SER A 136 0.88 6.26 8.48
C SER A 136 -0.05 6.32 7.28
N VAL A 137 0.35 5.80 6.11
CA VAL A 137 -0.51 5.81 4.92
C VAL A 137 -1.79 5.01 5.12
N ILE A 138 -1.70 3.81 5.71
CA ILE A 138 -2.88 3.01 6.04
C ILE A 138 -3.74 3.75 7.06
N ALA A 139 -3.13 4.31 8.12
CA ALA A 139 -3.85 5.04 9.15
C ALA A 139 -4.62 6.24 8.60
N ASP A 140 -3.97 6.99 7.73
CA ASP A 140 -4.58 8.12 7.05
C ASP A 140 -5.73 7.61 6.18
N LEU A 141 -5.45 6.80 5.16
CA LEU A 141 -6.41 6.48 4.11
C LEU A 141 -7.57 5.56 4.55
N ALA A 142 -7.37 4.70 5.56
CA ALA A 142 -8.39 3.76 6.02
C ALA A 142 -9.14 4.22 7.29
N TYR A 143 -8.49 5.01 8.16
CA TYR A 143 -9.04 5.30 9.50
C TYR A 143 -9.23 6.79 9.80
N THR A 144 -8.76 7.69 8.94
CA THR A 144 -8.98 9.14 9.10
C THR A 144 -10.14 9.60 8.21
N PRO A 145 -11.03 10.51 8.68
CA PRO A 145 -12.11 11.03 7.85
C PRO A 145 -11.57 11.68 6.57
N GLY A 146 -12.18 11.30 5.43
CA GLY A 146 -11.72 11.72 4.10
C GLY A 146 -11.56 13.23 3.94
N ASN A 147 -12.48 14.01 4.48
CA ASN A 147 -12.41 15.48 4.44
C ASN A 147 -11.19 16.10 5.16
N VAL A 148 -10.45 15.32 5.94
CA VAL A 148 -9.25 15.79 6.65
C VAL A 148 -7.97 15.39 5.92
N ASN A 149 -7.84 14.15 5.47
CA ASN A 149 -6.60 13.62 4.86
C ASN A 149 -6.60 13.67 3.32
N PHE A 150 -7.75 13.56 2.65
CA PHE A 150 -7.84 13.55 1.19
C PHE A 150 -7.26 14.80 0.51
N PRO A 151 -7.32 16.01 1.11
CA PRO A 151 -6.60 17.17 0.58
C PRO A 151 -5.09 16.92 0.38
N PHE A 152 -4.43 16.17 1.27
CA PHE A 152 -3.00 15.91 1.18
C PHE A 152 -2.67 14.84 0.14
N TYR A 153 -3.44 13.75 0.11
CA TYR A 153 -3.20 12.60 -0.76
C TYR A 153 -3.72 12.80 -2.20
N PHE A 154 -4.79 13.56 -2.39
CA PHE A 154 -5.44 13.71 -3.70
C PHE A 154 -5.47 15.16 -4.20
N GLY A 155 -5.68 16.14 -3.31
CA GLY A 155 -5.79 17.55 -3.69
C GLY A 155 -4.43 18.24 -3.91
N ARG A 156 -3.43 17.87 -3.11
CA ARG A 156 -2.08 18.47 -3.06
C ARG A 156 -0.98 17.45 -3.31
N ARG A 157 -1.30 16.31 -3.93
CA ARG A 157 -0.38 15.17 -4.09
C ARG A 157 1.00 15.60 -4.61
N GLU A 158 1.02 16.49 -5.59
CA GLU A 158 2.25 17.03 -6.20
C GLU A 158 3.13 17.78 -5.19
N GLU A 159 2.56 18.49 -4.21
CA GLU A 159 3.30 19.21 -3.18
C GLU A 159 3.99 18.28 -2.16
N PHE A 160 3.49 17.05 -2.04
CA PHE A 160 4.01 16.01 -1.16
C PHE A 160 4.73 14.92 -1.92
N THR A 161 4.96 15.07 -3.22
CA THR A 161 5.73 14.11 -4.01
C THR A 161 7.08 14.72 -4.36
N ASP A 162 8.17 14.02 -4.05
CA ASP A 162 9.51 14.48 -4.37
C ASP A 162 9.82 14.40 -5.88
N GLU A 163 10.99 14.90 -6.28
CA GLU A 163 11.43 14.89 -7.68
C GLU A 163 11.57 13.49 -8.29
N ASN A 164 11.65 12.45 -7.45
CA ASN A 164 11.72 11.05 -7.87
C ASN A 164 10.33 10.40 -7.92
N GLY A 165 9.26 11.12 -7.58
CA GLY A 165 7.92 10.57 -7.54
C GLY A 165 7.59 9.82 -6.24
N VAL A 166 8.38 10.00 -5.17
CA VAL A 166 8.12 9.38 -3.85
C VAL A 166 7.31 10.34 -2.99
N PHE A 167 6.20 9.85 -2.43
CA PHE A 167 5.30 10.61 -1.58
C PHE A 167 5.88 10.74 -0.15
N ASP A 168 6.08 11.97 0.31
CA ASP A 168 6.65 12.34 1.60
C ASP A 168 5.55 12.36 2.67
N VAL A 169 5.27 11.17 3.19
CA VAL A 169 4.28 10.93 4.26
C VAL A 169 4.65 11.69 5.52
N ALA A 170 5.94 11.79 5.85
CA ALA A 170 6.42 12.55 7.00
C ALA A 170 6.08 14.04 6.89
N LYS A 171 6.09 14.62 5.68
CA LYS A 171 5.66 16.00 5.45
C LYS A 171 4.15 16.17 5.63
N VAL A 172 3.34 15.22 5.15
CA VAL A 172 1.89 15.19 5.44
C VAL A 172 1.64 15.15 6.95
N ASP A 173 2.33 14.25 7.65
CA ASP A 173 2.24 14.09 9.10
C ASP A 173 2.54 15.39 9.87
N ARG A 174 3.58 16.12 9.47
CA ARG A 174 3.94 17.42 10.06
C ARG A 174 2.87 18.48 9.83
N GLU A 175 2.38 18.60 8.60
CA GLU A 175 1.33 19.57 8.28
C GLU A 175 0.01 19.23 8.99
N PHE A 176 -0.35 17.95 9.04
CA PHE A 176 -1.56 17.47 9.70
C PHE A 176 -1.52 17.70 11.21
N LYS A 177 -0.40 17.38 11.86
CA LYS A 177 -0.23 17.52 13.32
C LYS A 177 0.06 18.95 13.75
N GLY A 178 0.33 19.86 12.80
CA GLY A 178 0.69 21.25 13.08
C GLY A 178 2.00 21.38 13.86
N VAL A 179 2.91 20.40 13.73
CA VAL A 179 4.20 20.37 14.42
C VAL A 179 5.29 20.76 13.41
N PRO A 180 6.07 21.83 13.68
CA PRO A 180 7.15 22.28 12.79
C PRO A 180 8.27 21.24 12.66
#